data_AF-A0A820J8H2-F1
#
_entry.id   AF-A0A820J8H2-F1
#
_cell.length_a   1.000
_cell.length_b   1.000
_cell.length_c   1.000
_cell.angle_alpha   90.00
_cell.angle_beta   90.00
_cell.angle_gamma   90.00
#
_symmetry.space_group_name_H-M   'P 1'
#
loop_
_entity.id
_entity.type
_entity.pdbx_description
1 polymer ?
#
loop_
_entity_poly.entity_id
_entity_poly.type
_entity_poly.pdbx_seq_one_letter_code
_entity_poly.pdbx_strand_id
1 'polypeptide(L)'
;DNSMPPGLQPAHKMSIILFLERVYGIPDQETFFRLVEDAFLPDIRAATILDMAAIAESDMALALNRYLCTSVITIMTAHAHYFDDCDHRSSLLESTLHTVYRLSKCRSLTKNQLDIICDFLLAFASQLKPSMMTPLLRKLVHDVPALTDQTIVPLRMLTQWYERCSRYYSVAATEEEKRLTMLLFQKIFDALASRAYDPELFGKALPCLTAIGSALSPDYSYSINQQDNLDHEREKV
;
A
#
# COMPACT_ATOMS: atom_id res chain seq x y z
N ASP A 1 -22.83 -10.28 26.90
CA ASP A 1 -23.22 -10.86 25.61
C ASP A 1 -22.93 -9.91 24.46
N ASN A 2 -21.75 -10.04 23.86
CA ASN A 2 -21.32 -9.23 22.71
C ASN A 2 -21.18 -10.11 21.46
N SER A 3 -22.09 -11.07 21.27
CA SER A 3 -22.09 -11.94 20.10
C SER A 3 -22.71 -11.21 18.91
N MET A 4 -21.82 -10.69 18.07
CA MET A 4 -22.07 -10.20 16.71
C MET A 4 -22.54 -11.34 15.77
N PRO A 5 -23.08 -11.02 14.58
CA PRO A 5 -24.07 -11.84 13.85
C PRO A 5 -23.50 -13.19 13.36
N PRO A 6 -24.37 -14.17 13.04
CA PRO A 6 -23.96 -15.51 12.66
C PRO A 6 -23.26 -15.48 11.29
N GLY A 7 -21.94 -15.54 11.32
CA GLY A 7 -21.08 -15.62 10.13
C GLY A 7 -19.90 -16.56 10.40
N LEU A 8 -19.27 -17.05 9.34
CA LEU A 8 -18.07 -17.88 9.47
C LEU A 8 -16.97 -17.09 10.20
N GLN A 9 -16.49 -17.64 11.31
CA GLN A 9 -15.33 -17.10 12.02
C GLN A 9 -14.09 -17.11 11.10
N PRO A 10 -13.11 -16.20 11.33
CA PRO A 10 -11.90 -16.13 10.50
C PRO A 10 -11.16 -17.46 10.39
N ALA A 11 -11.14 -18.27 11.45
CA ALA A 11 -10.55 -19.61 11.44
C ALA A 11 -11.25 -20.58 10.47
N HIS A 12 -12.59 -20.52 10.39
CA HIS A 12 -13.35 -21.33 9.44
C HIS A 12 -13.09 -20.88 8.01
N LYS A 13 -13.09 -19.57 7.77
CA LYS A 13 -12.74 -19.01 6.44
C LYS A 13 -11.35 -19.44 6.01
N MET A 14 -10.37 -19.38 6.91
CA MET A 14 -8.99 -19.81 6.67
C MET A 14 -8.93 -21.27 6.19
N SER A 15 -9.63 -22.17 6.89
CA SER A 15 -9.66 -23.59 6.55
C SER A 15 -10.30 -23.85 5.19
N ILE A 16 -11.40 -23.16 4.88
CA ILE A 16 -12.10 -23.26 3.59
C ILE A 16 -11.22 -22.75 2.45
N ILE A 17 -10.58 -21.58 2.62
CA ILE A 17 -9.69 -21.02 1.61
C ILE A 17 -8.50 -21.95 1.33
N LEU A 18 -7.84 -22.44 2.38
CA LEU A 18 -6.73 -23.38 2.23
C LEU A 18 -7.16 -24.65 1.50
N PHE A 19 -8.35 -25.18 1.81
CA PHE A 19 -8.89 -26.33 1.09
C PHE A 19 -9.16 -26.02 -0.38
N LEU A 20 -9.81 -24.90 -0.69
CA LEU A 20 -10.09 -24.48 -2.07
C LEU A 20 -8.79 -24.28 -2.86
N GLU A 21 -7.82 -23.59 -2.29
CA GLU A 21 -6.50 -23.36 -2.89
C GLU A 21 -5.77 -24.69 -3.16
N ARG A 22 -5.77 -25.63 -2.21
CA ARG A 22 -5.01 -26.87 -2.32
C ARG A 22 -5.67 -27.93 -3.19
N VAL A 23 -6.99 -27.97 -3.26
CA VAL A 23 -7.74 -29.00 -3.99
C VAL A 23 -8.16 -28.54 -5.38
N TYR A 24 -8.66 -27.32 -5.49
CA TYR A 24 -9.19 -26.78 -6.75
C TYR A 24 -8.23 -25.78 -7.41
N GLY A 25 -7.39 -25.11 -6.61
CA GLY A 25 -6.56 -24.01 -7.08
C GLY A 25 -7.40 -22.80 -7.52
N ILE A 26 -6.74 -21.83 -8.15
CA ILE A 26 -7.37 -20.68 -8.78
C ILE A 26 -7.18 -20.80 -10.29
N PRO A 27 -8.16 -21.35 -11.01
CA PRO A 27 -7.96 -21.81 -12.39
C PRO A 27 -7.85 -20.66 -13.40
N ASP A 28 -8.49 -19.52 -13.12
CA ASP A 28 -8.55 -18.40 -14.03
C ASP A 28 -8.58 -17.05 -13.30
N GLN A 29 -8.26 -16.00 -14.06
CA GLN A 29 -8.22 -14.62 -13.61
C GLN A 29 -9.61 -14.12 -13.15
N GLU A 30 -10.70 -14.56 -13.78
CA GLU A 30 -12.05 -14.11 -13.43
C GLU A 30 -12.45 -14.58 -12.03
N THR A 31 -12.21 -15.86 -11.72
CA THR A 31 -12.41 -16.48 -10.42
C THR A 31 -11.57 -15.81 -9.35
N PHE A 32 -10.29 -15.52 -9.66
CA PHE A 32 -9.42 -14.77 -8.75
C PHE A 32 -10.03 -13.42 -8.37
N PHE A 33 -10.48 -12.65 -9.36
CA PHE A 33 -11.05 -11.33 -9.08
C PHE A 33 -12.39 -11.40 -8.35
N ARG A 34 -13.24 -12.39 -8.61
CA ARG A 34 -14.46 -12.60 -7.80
C ARG A 34 -14.10 -12.86 -6.34
N LEU A 35 -13.06 -13.66 -6.08
CA LEU A 35 -12.55 -13.85 -4.71
C LEU A 35 -12.03 -12.56 -4.09
N VAL A 36 -11.28 -11.75 -4.86
CA VAL A 36 -10.77 -10.45 -4.39
C VAL A 36 -11.92 -9.51 -4.03
N GLU A 37 -12.90 -9.39 -4.91
CA GLU A 37 -14.01 -8.43 -4.80
C GLU A 37 -15.04 -8.85 -3.73
N ASP A 38 -15.47 -10.11 -3.74
CA ASP A 38 -16.60 -10.58 -2.92
C ASP A 38 -16.17 -11.11 -1.54
N ALA A 39 -14.92 -11.58 -1.40
CA ALA A 39 -14.44 -12.19 -0.16
C ALA A 39 -13.28 -11.42 0.49
N PHE A 40 -12.19 -11.18 -0.25
CA PHE A 40 -10.94 -10.70 0.36
C PHE A 40 -11.00 -9.22 0.72
N LEU A 41 -11.44 -8.34 -0.19
CA LEU A 41 -11.53 -6.91 0.10
C LEU A 41 -12.48 -6.57 1.25
N PRO A 42 -13.69 -7.16 1.35
CA PRO A 42 -14.54 -6.98 2.51
C PRO A 42 -13.86 -7.38 3.82
N ASP A 43 -13.13 -8.49 3.84
CA ASP A 43 -12.41 -8.97 5.02
C ASP A 43 -11.24 -8.04 5.41
N ILE A 44 -10.49 -7.52 4.42
CA ILE A 44 -9.42 -6.55 4.68
C ILE A 44 -10.02 -5.24 5.21
N ARG A 45 -11.12 -4.75 4.63
CA ARG A 45 -11.82 -3.55 5.13
C ARG A 45 -12.29 -3.76 6.57
N ALA A 46 -12.86 -4.92 6.89
CA ALA A 46 -13.26 -5.25 8.25
C ALA A 46 -12.09 -5.18 9.24
N ALA A 47 -10.91 -5.69 8.87
CA ALA A 47 -9.70 -5.57 9.69
C ALA A 47 -9.31 -4.10 9.94
N THR A 48 -9.34 -3.26 8.90
CA THR A 48 -9.03 -1.84 9.07
C THR A 48 -10.03 -1.10 9.96
N ILE A 49 -11.30 -1.51 9.97
CA ILE A 49 -12.33 -0.92 10.84
C ILE A 49 -12.14 -1.36 12.29
N LEU A 50 -11.82 -2.64 12.52
CA LEU A 50 -11.56 -3.18 13.85
C LEU A 50 -10.34 -2.53 14.52
N ASP A 51 -9.33 -2.15 13.75
CA ASP A 51 -8.14 -1.45 14.26
C ASP A 51 -8.45 0.00 14.69
N MET A 52 -9.46 0.65 14.10
CA MET A 52 -9.91 1.99 14.50
C MET A 52 -10.78 1.97 15.76
N ALA A 53 -11.44 0.85 16.04
CA ALA A 53 -12.17 0.66 17.29
C ALA A 53 -11.19 0.41 18.43
N ALA A 54 -11.55 0.74 19.68
CA ALA A 54 -10.79 0.37 20.89
C ALA A 54 -10.74 -1.16 21.16
N ILE A 55 -10.90 -1.97 20.11
CA ILE A 55 -11.07 -3.42 20.07
C ILE A 55 -9.93 -4.06 19.23
N ALA A 56 -8.91 -3.27 18.85
CA ALA A 56 -7.76 -3.71 18.03
C ALA A 56 -7.01 -4.93 18.62
N GLU A 57 -7.02 -5.08 19.95
CA GLU A 57 -6.39 -6.20 20.67
C GLU A 57 -7.37 -7.36 20.96
N SER A 58 -8.58 -7.33 20.41
CA SER A 58 -9.52 -8.44 20.59
C SER A 58 -9.04 -9.71 19.88
N ASP A 59 -9.39 -10.87 20.45
CA ASP A 59 -9.14 -12.17 19.84
C ASP A 59 -9.66 -12.26 18.40
N MET A 60 -10.79 -11.59 18.11
CA MET A 60 -11.37 -11.53 16.77
C MET A 60 -10.50 -10.73 15.80
N ALA A 61 -10.00 -9.56 16.19
CA ALA A 61 -9.12 -8.74 15.35
C ALA A 61 -7.81 -9.47 15.06
N LEU A 62 -7.22 -10.11 16.07
CA LEU A 62 -5.99 -10.90 15.92
C LEU A 62 -6.21 -12.14 15.04
N ALA A 63 -7.34 -12.84 15.20
CA ALA A 63 -7.71 -13.98 14.36
C ALA A 63 -7.91 -13.56 12.89
N LEU A 64 -8.51 -12.38 12.66
CA LEU A 64 -8.68 -11.83 11.32
C LEU A 64 -7.34 -11.46 10.69
N ASN A 65 -6.44 -10.79 11.42
CA ASN A 65 -5.09 -10.47 10.94
C ASN A 65 -4.30 -11.73 10.58
N ARG A 66 -4.43 -12.81 11.36
CA ARG A 66 -3.81 -14.10 11.06
C ARG A 66 -4.36 -14.71 9.78
N TYR A 67 -5.68 -14.77 9.64
CA TYR A 67 -6.34 -15.25 8.42
C TYR A 67 -5.91 -14.45 7.18
N LEU A 68 -5.90 -13.12 7.28
CA LEU A 68 -5.56 -12.25 6.16
C LEU A 68 -4.12 -12.48 5.71
N CYS A 69 -3.15 -12.48 6.62
CA CYS A 69 -1.75 -12.61 6.22
C CYS A 69 -1.40 -14.04 5.80
N THR A 70 -1.94 -15.05 6.46
CA THR A 70 -1.55 -16.46 6.20
C THR A 70 -2.21 -17.03 4.95
N SER A 71 -3.42 -16.58 4.61
CA SER A 71 -4.16 -17.12 3.47
C SER A 71 -4.42 -16.05 2.43
N VAL A 72 -5.17 -15.00 2.75
CA VAL A 72 -5.66 -14.03 1.76
C VAL A 72 -4.52 -13.32 1.03
N ILE A 73 -3.66 -12.61 1.76
CA ILE A 73 -2.54 -11.84 1.20
C ILE A 73 -1.53 -12.77 0.53
N THR A 74 -1.27 -13.94 1.11
CA THR A 74 -0.37 -14.94 0.53
C THR A 74 -0.88 -15.43 -0.84
N ILE A 75 -2.18 -15.74 -0.95
CA ILE A 75 -2.82 -16.13 -2.22
C ILE A 75 -2.79 -14.98 -3.23
N MET A 76 -3.12 -13.76 -2.80
CA MET A 76 -3.08 -12.58 -3.67
C MET A 76 -1.66 -12.29 -4.17
N THR A 77 -0.64 -12.57 -3.36
CA THR A 77 0.78 -12.44 -3.75
C THR A 77 1.17 -13.51 -4.75
N ALA A 78 0.82 -14.77 -4.50
CA ALA A 78 1.12 -15.89 -5.39
C ALA A 78 0.49 -15.70 -6.79
N HIS A 79 -0.69 -15.10 -6.84
CA HIS A 79 -1.43 -14.84 -8.08
C HIS A 79 -1.33 -13.38 -8.53
N ALA A 80 -0.29 -12.64 -8.13
CA ALA A 80 -0.14 -11.23 -8.47
C ALA A 80 -0.13 -10.99 -9.99
N HIS A 81 0.39 -11.94 -10.78
CA HIS A 81 0.39 -11.88 -12.24
C HIS A 81 -1.01 -11.72 -12.87
N TYR A 82 -2.08 -12.14 -12.19
CA TYR A 82 -3.46 -11.91 -12.65
C TYR A 82 -3.89 -10.44 -12.58
N PHE A 83 -3.12 -9.55 -11.96
CA PHE A 83 -3.39 -8.12 -11.98
C PHE A 83 -2.83 -7.41 -13.22
N ASP A 84 -2.02 -8.09 -14.03
CA ASP A 84 -1.48 -7.53 -15.25
C ASP A 84 -2.58 -7.28 -16.31
N ASP A 85 -2.41 -6.22 -17.08
CA ASP A 85 -3.30 -5.78 -18.18
C ASP A 85 -4.82 -5.70 -17.86
N CYS A 86 -5.16 -5.40 -16.60
CA CYS A 86 -6.54 -5.32 -16.12
C CYS A 86 -7.15 -3.91 -16.11
N ASP A 87 -6.95 -3.13 -17.18
CA ASP A 87 -7.41 -1.72 -17.24
C ASP A 87 -8.92 -1.56 -17.06
N HIS A 88 -9.70 -2.53 -17.55
CA HIS A 88 -11.15 -2.56 -17.44
C HIS A 88 -11.65 -2.67 -15.98
N ARG A 89 -10.78 -3.06 -15.04
CA ARG A 89 -11.04 -3.15 -13.60
C ARG A 89 -10.22 -2.17 -12.77
N SER A 90 -9.85 -1.02 -13.34
CA SER A 90 -9.04 0.01 -12.67
C SER A 90 -9.56 0.40 -11.28
N SER A 91 -10.87 0.51 -11.10
CA SER A 91 -11.50 0.82 -9.81
C SER A 91 -11.27 -0.25 -8.74
N LEU A 92 -11.32 -1.53 -9.10
CA LEU A 92 -11.07 -2.65 -8.19
C LEU A 92 -9.59 -2.70 -7.78
N LEU A 93 -8.68 -2.50 -8.74
CA LEU A 93 -7.23 -2.46 -8.50
C LEU A 93 -6.86 -1.28 -7.58
N GLU A 94 -7.40 -0.09 -7.85
CA GLU A 94 -7.20 1.09 -6.98
C GLU A 94 -7.77 0.85 -5.57
N SER A 95 -8.99 0.28 -5.47
CA SER A 95 -9.58 -0.07 -4.18
C SER A 95 -8.72 -1.08 -3.42
N THR A 96 -8.16 -2.06 -4.12
CA THR A 96 -7.27 -3.08 -3.54
C THR A 96 -6.00 -2.44 -3.00
N LEU A 97 -5.34 -1.61 -3.82
CA LEU A 97 -4.13 -0.89 -3.44
C LEU A 97 -4.34 -0.08 -2.17
N HIS A 98 -5.38 0.75 -2.15
CA HIS A 98 -5.68 1.62 -1.02
C HIS A 98 -6.09 0.84 0.23
N THR A 99 -6.88 -0.22 0.08
CA THR A 99 -7.37 -1.00 1.21
C THR A 99 -6.23 -1.78 1.87
N VAL A 100 -5.35 -2.39 1.08
CA VAL A 100 -4.18 -3.11 1.60
C VAL A 100 -3.14 -2.15 2.17
N TYR A 101 -2.90 -1.00 1.53
CA TYR A 101 -2.02 0.03 2.11
C TYR A 101 -2.56 0.56 3.45
N ARG A 102 -3.89 0.67 3.60
CA ARG A 102 -4.49 0.98 4.90
C ARG A 102 -4.29 -0.14 5.92
N LEU A 103 -4.40 -1.40 5.49
CA LEU A 103 -4.08 -2.56 6.34
C LEU A 103 -2.64 -2.50 6.85
N SER A 104 -1.66 -2.13 6.02
CA SER A 104 -0.25 -2.05 6.45
C SER A 104 0.01 -1.00 7.54
N LYS A 105 -0.96 -0.14 7.84
CA LYS A 105 -0.89 0.86 8.92
C LYS A 105 -1.58 0.42 10.22
N CYS A 106 -2.20 -0.76 10.24
CA CYS A 106 -2.87 -1.26 11.44
C CYS A 106 -1.87 -1.50 12.57
N ARG A 107 -2.21 -1.05 13.78
CA ARG A 107 -1.33 -1.11 14.96
C ARG A 107 -1.21 -2.52 15.53
N SER A 108 -2.24 -3.33 15.33
CA SER A 108 -2.35 -4.72 15.80
C SER A 108 -1.51 -5.74 15.00
N LEU A 109 -0.74 -5.31 13.98
CA LEU A 109 0.05 -6.19 13.13
C LEU A 109 1.45 -6.44 13.69
N THR A 110 1.88 -7.69 13.59
CA THR A 110 3.26 -8.09 13.90
C THR A 110 4.23 -7.74 12.76
N LYS A 111 5.54 -7.66 13.04
CA LYS A 111 6.58 -7.41 12.01
C LYS A 111 6.49 -8.40 10.85
N ASN A 112 6.30 -9.69 11.13
CA ASN A 112 6.16 -10.73 10.11
C ASN A 112 4.91 -10.54 9.23
N GLN A 113 3.78 -10.11 9.82
CA GLN A 113 2.57 -9.82 9.05
C GLN A 113 2.74 -8.57 8.16
N LEU A 114 3.42 -7.55 8.68
CA LEU A 114 3.77 -6.36 7.90
C LEU A 114 4.70 -6.70 6.72
N ASP A 115 5.67 -7.61 6.91
CA ASP A 115 6.54 -8.06 5.82
C ASP A 115 5.74 -8.78 4.72
N ILE A 116 4.80 -9.67 5.09
CA ILE A 116 3.91 -10.33 4.12
C ILE A 116 3.07 -9.31 3.33
N ILE A 117 2.50 -8.31 4.01
CA ILE A 117 1.72 -7.25 3.35
C ILE A 117 2.61 -6.38 2.46
N CYS A 118 3.83 -6.08 2.90
CA CYS A 118 4.80 -5.33 2.12
C CYS A 118 5.14 -6.09 0.83
N ASP A 119 5.48 -7.37 0.93
CA ASP A 119 5.85 -8.19 -0.24
C ASP A 119 4.69 -8.30 -1.23
N PHE A 120 3.44 -8.40 -0.75
CA PHE A 120 2.26 -8.28 -1.60
C PHE A 120 2.16 -6.92 -2.28
N LEU A 121 2.27 -5.80 -1.54
CA LEU A 121 2.18 -4.46 -2.13
C LEU A 121 3.25 -4.24 -3.20
N LEU A 122 4.44 -4.78 -3.01
CA LEU A 122 5.54 -4.76 -3.98
C LEU A 122 5.20 -5.59 -5.23
N ALA A 123 4.76 -6.83 -5.05
CA ALA A 123 4.35 -7.70 -6.14
C ALA A 123 3.17 -7.11 -6.93
N PHE A 124 2.17 -6.57 -6.23
CA PHE A 124 1.00 -5.93 -6.81
C PHE A 124 1.38 -4.67 -7.59
N ALA A 125 2.16 -3.76 -6.98
CA ALA A 125 2.62 -2.55 -7.65
C ALA A 125 3.43 -2.86 -8.92
N SER A 126 4.17 -3.97 -8.95
CA SER A 126 4.92 -4.38 -10.15
C SER A 126 4.04 -4.69 -11.37
N GLN A 127 2.74 -4.94 -11.16
CA GLN A 127 1.76 -5.25 -12.21
C GLN A 127 0.91 -4.04 -12.61
N LEU A 128 1.00 -2.93 -11.87
CA LEU A 128 0.19 -1.74 -12.12
C LEU A 128 0.80 -0.83 -13.18
N LYS A 129 -0.08 -0.18 -13.95
CA LYS A 129 0.30 0.95 -14.81
C LYS A 129 0.56 2.20 -13.96
N PRO A 130 1.50 3.08 -14.36
CA PRO A 130 1.87 4.24 -13.57
C PRO A 130 0.71 5.15 -13.15
N SER A 131 -0.25 5.36 -14.05
CA SER A 131 -1.45 6.19 -13.81
C SER A 131 -2.29 5.74 -12.61
N MET A 132 -2.27 4.44 -12.28
CA MET A 132 -3.05 3.86 -11.17
C MET A 132 -2.38 4.10 -9.80
N MET A 133 -1.11 4.48 -9.78
CA MET A 133 -0.36 4.76 -8.55
C MET A 133 -0.54 6.20 -8.08
N THR A 134 -0.93 7.12 -8.97
CA THR A 134 -1.08 8.56 -8.69
C THR A 134 -1.98 8.87 -7.49
N PRO A 135 -3.16 8.23 -7.29
CA PRO A 135 -3.97 8.43 -6.09
C PRO A 135 -3.26 8.02 -4.78
N LEU A 136 -2.45 6.97 -4.81
CA LEU A 136 -1.66 6.55 -3.65
C LEU A 136 -0.46 7.47 -3.42
N LEU A 137 0.22 7.93 -4.48
CA LEU A 137 1.32 8.89 -4.37
C LEU A 137 0.86 10.18 -3.67
N ARG A 138 -0.34 10.69 -3.99
CA ARG A 138 -0.93 11.83 -3.27
C ARG A 138 -0.97 11.60 -1.76
N LYS A 139 -1.38 10.41 -1.31
CA LYS A 139 -1.41 10.06 0.13
C LYS A 139 0.00 9.88 0.70
N LEU A 140 0.90 9.23 -0.03
CA LEU A 140 2.27 8.96 0.38
C LEU A 140 3.08 10.24 0.61
N VAL A 141 2.86 11.28 -0.19
CA VAL A 141 3.50 12.59 -0.01
C VAL A 141 3.16 13.22 1.35
N HIS A 142 2.01 12.89 1.94
CA HIS A 142 1.64 13.34 3.27
C HIS A 142 2.06 12.35 4.37
N ASP A 143 1.99 11.05 4.08
CA ASP A 143 2.23 9.99 5.07
C ASP A 143 3.72 9.73 5.37
N VAL A 144 4.56 9.72 4.34
CA VAL A 144 5.97 9.29 4.43
C VAL A 144 6.85 10.31 5.20
N PRO A 145 6.67 11.64 5.04
CA PRO A 145 7.49 12.62 5.75
C PRO A 145 7.32 12.60 7.27
N ALA A 146 6.27 11.97 7.81
CA ALA A 146 6.11 11.77 9.24
C ALA A 146 7.19 10.81 9.82
N LEU A 147 7.83 10.01 8.95
CA LEU A 147 8.89 9.05 9.27
C LEU A 147 8.61 8.18 10.51
N THR A 148 7.36 7.85 10.81
CA THR A 148 7.05 6.94 11.94
C THR A 148 7.54 5.52 11.66
N ASP A 149 7.53 4.62 12.66
CA ASP A 149 7.92 3.21 12.46
C ASP A 149 7.10 2.51 11.36
N GLN A 150 5.90 3.02 11.07
CA GLN A 150 5.01 2.55 10.01
C GLN A 150 5.43 3.01 8.60
N THR A 151 6.47 3.85 8.47
CA THR A 151 6.95 4.36 7.17
C THR A 151 7.89 3.42 6.45
N ILE A 152 8.38 2.36 7.09
CA ILE A 152 9.28 1.38 6.48
C ILE A 152 8.65 0.72 5.25
N VAL A 153 7.38 0.31 5.34
CA VAL A 153 6.64 -0.32 4.23
C VAL A 153 6.45 0.66 3.05
N PRO A 154 5.91 1.89 3.26
CA PRO A 154 5.89 2.93 2.24
C PRO A 154 7.25 3.21 1.58
N LEU A 155 8.33 3.31 2.35
CA LEU A 155 9.67 3.60 1.82
C LEU A 155 10.18 2.47 0.92
N ARG A 156 10.01 1.20 1.33
CA ARG A 156 10.36 0.04 0.50
C ARG A 156 9.54 0.03 -0.81
N MET A 157 8.24 0.29 -0.70
CA MET A 157 7.33 0.35 -1.83
C MET A 157 7.70 1.45 -2.83
N LEU A 158 7.97 2.65 -2.34
CA LEU A 158 8.40 3.77 -3.16
C LEU A 158 9.74 3.50 -3.85
N THR A 159 10.71 2.91 -3.13
CA THR A 159 12.03 2.56 -3.69
C THR A 159 11.86 1.66 -4.92
N GLN A 160 11.17 0.52 -4.76
CA GLN A 160 10.99 -0.43 -5.85
C GLN A 160 10.12 0.14 -6.99
N TRP A 161 9.11 0.94 -6.65
CA TRP A 161 8.25 1.57 -7.64
C TRP A 161 9.03 2.54 -8.54
N TYR A 162 9.82 3.45 -7.95
CA TYR A 162 10.61 4.41 -8.72
C TYR A 162 11.79 3.76 -9.44
N GLU A 163 12.40 2.70 -8.90
CA GLU A 163 13.40 1.92 -9.64
C GLU A 163 12.82 1.27 -10.90
N ARG A 164 11.61 0.68 -10.80
CA ARG A 164 10.93 0.06 -11.94
C ARG A 164 10.46 1.09 -12.97
N CYS A 165 9.88 2.19 -12.50
CA CYS A 165 9.23 3.19 -13.35
C CYS A 165 10.10 4.43 -13.63
N SER A 166 11.40 4.41 -13.32
CA SER A 166 12.28 5.60 -13.42
C SER A 166 12.21 6.25 -14.81
N ARG A 167 12.28 5.45 -15.86
CA ARG A 167 12.20 5.91 -17.25
C ARG A 167 10.87 6.56 -17.57
N TYR A 168 9.76 6.03 -17.04
CA TYR A 168 8.44 6.63 -17.21
C TYR A 168 8.39 8.02 -16.56
N TYR A 169 8.79 8.11 -15.29
CA TYR A 169 8.77 9.38 -14.56
C TYR A 169 9.69 10.45 -15.15
N SER A 170 10.80 10.03 -15.76
CA SER A 170 11.77 10.95 -16.39
C SER A 170 11.33 11.50 -17.76
N VAL A 171 10.47 10.81 -18.51
CA VAL A 171 10.17 11.17 -19.91
C VAL A 171 8.67 11.36 -20.18
N ALA A 172 7.82 10.53 -19.59
CA ALA A 172 6.41 10.38 -19.96
C ALA A 172 5.42 10.68 -18.84
N ALA A 173 5.91 11.01 -17.63
CA ALA A 173 5.04 11.40 -16.53
C ALA A 173 4.32 12.72 -16.81
N THR A 174 3.09 12.77 -16.32
CA THR A 174 2.28 13.98 -16.28
C THR A 174 2.90 15.04 -15.35
N GLU A 175 2.54 16.30 -15.54
CA GLU A 175 3.01 17.39 -14.67
C GLU A 175 2.61 17.17 -13.21
N GLU A 176 1.44 16.57 -12.96
CA GLU A 176 1.02 16.21 -11.60
C GLU A 176 1.96 15.15 -10.99
N GLU A 177 2.27 14.08 -11.72
CA GLU A 177 3.15 13.01 -11.24
C GLU A 177 4.58 13.51 -10.97
N LYS A 178 5.13 14.36 -11.85
CA LYS A 178 6.43 15.00 -11.62
C LYS A 178 6.40 15.87 -10.37
N ARG A 179 5.33 16.65 -10.17
CA ARG A 179 5.13 17.49 -8.99
C ARG A 179 5.08 16.66 -7.71
N LEU A 180 4.31 15.56 -7.71
CA LEU A 180 4.22 14.64 -6.57
C LEU A 180 5.57 13.99 -6.26
N THR A 181 6.30 13.56 -7.30
CA THR A 181 7.63 12.96 -7.17
C THR A 181 8.62 13.93 -6.52
N MET A 182 8.62 15.19 -6.97
CA MET A 182 9.47 16.24 -6.43
C MET A 182 9.10 16.62 -4.99
N LEU A 183 7.80 16.75 -4.70
CA LEU A 183 7.31 17.04 -3.35
C LEU A 183 7.66 15.90 -2.37
N LEU A 184 7.60 14.66 -2.83
CA LEU A 184 8.01 13.49 -2.06
C LEU A 184 9.52 13.54 -1.76
N PHE A 185 10.36 13.83 -2.76
CA PHE A 185 11.80 13.98 -2.58
C PHE A 185 12.12 15.04 -1.52
N GLN A 186 11.58 16.25 -1.70
CA GLN A 186 11.86 17.37 -0.81
C GLN A 186 11.39 17.08 0.62
N LYS A 187 10.16 16.59 0.79
CA LYS A 187 9.62 16.33 2.14
C LYS A 187 10.34 15.19 2.86
N ILE A 188 10.76 14.13 2.15
CA ILE A 188 11.57 13.06 2.77
C ILE A 188 12.95 13.61 3.12
N PHE A 189 13.57 14.40 2.26
CA PHE A 189 14.88 14.99 2.51
C PHE A 189 14.87 15.91 3.73
N ASP A 190 13.91 16.84 3.80
CA ASP A 190 13.76 17.77 4.94
C ASP A 190 13.46 17.02 6.25
N ALA A 191 12.64 15.96 6.18
CA ALA A 191 12.33 15.13 7.33
C ALA A 191 13.54 14.33 7.84
N LEU A 192 14.42 13.86 6.94
CA LEU A 192 15.67 13.20 7.33
C LEU A 192 16.71 14.19 7.87
N ALA A 193 16.81 15.39 7.28
CA ALA A 193 17.76 16.42 7.71
C ALA A 193 17.50 16.93 9.12
N SER A 194 16.23 16.96 9.55
CA SER A 194 15.82 17.40 10.88
C SER A 194 15.85 16.29 11.95
N ARG A 195 16.12 15.04 11.56
CA ARG A 195 16.02 13.88 12.47
C ARG A 195 17.38 13.33 12.88
N ALA A 196 17.44 12.80 14.11
CA ALA A 196 18.59 12.05 14.59
C ALA A 196 18.79 10.77 13.75
N TYR A 197 20.05 10.38 13.59
CA TYR A 197 20.41 9.20 12.81
C TYR A 197 19.87 7.91 13.43
N ASP A 198 19.08 7.18 12.65
CA ASP A 198 18.59 5.83 12.94
C ASP A 198 19.03 4.89 11.81
N PRO A 199 19.90 3.89 12.08
CA PRO A 199 20.41 2.99 11.07
C PRO A 199 19.33 2.24 10.28
N GLU A 200 18.24 1.79 10.92
CA GLU A 200 17.19 0.99 10.26
C GLU A 200 16.38 1.89 9.31
N LEU A 201 15.97 3.06 9.78
CA LEU A 201 15.23 4.03 8.97
C LEU A 201 16.07 4.60 7.83
N PHE A 202 17.27 5.12 8.11
CA PHE A 202 18.13 5.72 7.09
C PHE A 202 18.56 4.69 6.04
N GLY A 203 18.76 3.43 6.45
CA GLY A 203 19.03 2.33 5.54
C GLY A 203 17.91 2.04 4.53
N LYS A 204 16.67 2.47 4.80
CA LYS A 204 15.53 2.37 3.87
C LYS A 204 15.19 3.69 3.18
N ALA A 205 15.37 4.82 3.89
CA ALA A 205 15.01 6.13 3.38
C ALA A 205 16.02 6.66 2.33
N LEU A 206 17.31 6.38 2.49
CA LEU A 206 18.33 6.81 1.53
C LEU A 206 18.16 6.14 0.15
N PRO A 207 18.00 4.80 0.04
CA PRO A 207 17.68 4.17 -1.24
C PRO A 207 16.41 4.74 -1.88
N CYS A 208 15.37 5.00 -1.08
CA CYS A 208 14.15 5.62 -1.56
C CYS A 208 14.41 7.01 -2.17
N LEU A 209 15.18 7.87 -1.49
CA LEU A 209 15.55 9.18 -2.01
C LEU A 209 16.38 9.09 -3.29
N THR A 210 17.32 8.14 -3.36
CA THR A 210 18.12 7.91 -4.57
C THR A 210 17.24 7.46 -5.74
N ALA A 211 16.33 6.52 -5.51
CA ALA A 211 15.39 6.05 -6.53
C ALA A 211 14.51 7.20 -7.06
N ILE A 212 13.93 7.99 -6.16
CA ILE A 212 13.12 9.17 -6.53
C ILE A 212 13.97 10.20 -7.30
N GLY A 213 15.15 10.53 -6.80
CA GLY A 213 16.06 11.48 -7.44
C GLY A 213 16.48 11.04 -8.84
N SER A 214 16.67 9.73 -9.06
CA SER A 214 16.99 9.17 -10.38
C SER A 214 15.82 9.19 -11.37
N ALA A 215 14.60 9.21 -10.85
CA ALA A 215 13.37 9.21 -11.65
C ALA A 215 12.96 10.63 -12.07
N LEU A 216 13.42 11.67 -11.37
CA LEU A 216 13.16 13.06 -11.71
C LEU A 216 13.99 13.48 -12.93
N SER A 217 13.34 14.11 -13.92
CA SER A 217 14.04 14.71 -15.05
C SER A 217 14.97 15.83 -14.56
N PRO A 218 16.21 15.92 -15.06
CA PRO A 218 17.16 16.97 -14.66
C PRO A 218 16.68 18.39 -15.00
N ASP A 219 15.76 18.52 -15.97
CA ASP A 219 15.18 19.80 -16.40
C ASP A 219 13.96 20.22 -15.55
N TYR A 220 13.48 19.36 -14.63
CA TYR A 220 12.31 19.66 -13.82
C TYR A 220 12.71 20.49 -12.58
N SER A 221 12.34 21.77 -12.58
CA SER A 221 12.47 22.66 -11.43
C SER A 221 11.12 22.92 -10.79
N TYR A 222 11.02 22.67 -9.48
CA TYR A 222 9.82 23.00 -8.70
C TYR A 222 9.74 24.52 -8.53
N SER A 223 8.72 25.17 -9.09
CA SER A 223 8.47 26.59 -8.84
C SER A 223 7.71 26.73 -7.51
N ILE A 224 8.37 27.37 -6.54
CA ILE A 224 7.93 27.60 -5.15
C ILE A 224 6.52 28.22 -5.04
N ASN A 225 6.03 28.90 -6.09
CA ASN A 225 4.72 29.56 -6.12
C ASN A 225 3.50 28.61 -6.03
N GLN A 226 3.67 27.29 -6.14
CA GLN A 226 2.57 26.32 -6.00
C GLN A 226 2.40 25.76 -4.57
N GLN A 227 3.33 26.05 -3.66
CA GLN A 227 3.25 25.64 -2.26
C GLN A 227 2.13 26.39 -1.51
N ASP A 228 1.95 27.68 -1.81
CA ASP A 228 1.00 28.56 -1.11
C ASP A 228 -0.47 28.17 -1.29
N ASN A 229 -0.84 27.53 -2.39
CA ASN A 229 -2.24 27.14 -2.64
C ASN A 229 -2.69 25.94 -1.79
N LEU A 230 -1.78 25.05 -1.38
CA LEU A 230 -2.13 23.87 -0.56
C LEU A 230 -2.19 24.21 0.93
N ASP A 231 -1.40 25.20 1.37
CA ASP A 231 -1.46 25.70 2.73
C ASP A 231 -2.68 26.65 2.92
N HIS A 232 -3.08 27.39 1.87
CA HIS A 232 -4.32 28.21 1.90
C HIS A 232 -5.63 27.39 1.86
N GLU A 233 -5.63 26.16 1.32
CA GLU A 233 -6.81 25.29 1.40
C GLU A 233 -7.02 24.71 2.81
N ARG A 234 -5.99 24.75 3.69
CA ARG A 234 -6.11 24.38 5.10
C ARG A 234 -6.71 25.47 5.99
N GLU A 235 -6.70 26.74 5.57
CA GLU A 235 -7.31 27.83 6.34
C GLU A 235 -8.81 28.02 6.08
N LYS A 236 -9.41 27.23 5.19
CA LYS A 236 -10.83 27.32 4.83
C LYS A 236 -11.69 26.11 5.22
N VAL A 237 -11.13 25.15 5.97
CA VAL A 237 -11.85 23.99 6.56
C VAL A 237 -11.64 23.99 8.06
#